data_AF-A0A1J3FIH2-F1
#
_entry.id   AF-A0A1J3FIH2-F1
#
_cell.length_a   1.000
_cell.length_b   1.000
_cell.length_c   1.000
_cell.angle_alpha   90.00
_cell.angle_beta   90.00
_cell.angle_gamma   90.00
#
_symmetry.space_group_name_H-M   'P 1'
#
loop_
_entity.id
_entity.type
_entity.pdbx_description
1 polymer ?
#
loop_
_entity_poly.entity_id
_entity_poly.type
_entity_poly.pdbx_seq_one_letter_code
_entity_poly.pdbx_strand_id
1 'polypeptide(L)'
;DILCPEKTCFPCNNRREVNSQKVRGTILIPCRTAMGGRFPLNGTYFQTNEVFADHGSSVKPIYVPRESIGSLRRAIVYFGSSASACFGGLSVEAIQYGFWTGYVCVRGFDRKTRKSKALVKRLHSPPSKKKEADYE
;
A
#
# COMPACT_ATOMS: atom_id res chain seq x y z
N ASP A 1 22.34 6.48 20.80
CA ASP A 1 20.86 6.54 20.66
C ASP A 1 20.18 5.30 21.18
N ILE A 2 19.38 5.45 22.23
CA ILE A 2 18.61 4.34 22.81
C ILE A 2 17.33 4.17 21.98
N LEU A 3 17.12 2.98 21.41
CA LEU A 3 15.88 2.58 20.75
C LEU A 3 14.97 1.88 21.78
N CYS A 4 13.66 2.11 21.71
CA CYS A 4 12.72 1.39 22.56
C CYS A 4 12.65 -0.10 22.15
N PRO A 5 12.24 -1.00 23.07
CA PRO A 5 12.05 -2.41 22.75
C PRO A 5 10.85 -2.65 21.82
N GLU A 6 9.89 -1.71 21.76
CA GLU A 6 8.71 -1.82 20.91
C GLU A 6 9.10 -1.89 19.41
N LYS A 7 8.78 -3.01 18.77
CA LYS A 7 9.06 -3.23 17.33
C LYS A 7 8.22 -2.35 16.42
N THR A 8 7.05 -1.92 16.88
CA THR A 8 6.04 -1.15 16.13
C THR A 8 6.22 0.37 16.23
N CYS A 9 7.12 0.83 17.11
CA CYS A 9 7.36 2.24 17.35
C CYS A 9 7.82 2.96 16.08
N PHE A 10 7.00 3.89 15.58
CA PHE A 10 7.27 4.65 14.36
C PHE A 10 8.58 5.48 14.43
N PRO A 11 8.83 6.29 15.48
CA PRO A 11 10.10 7.00 15.62
C PRO A 11 11.34 6.09 15.60
N CYS A 12 11.30 4.96 16.30
CA CYS A 12 12.42 4.03 16.35
C CYS A 12 12.64 3.32 15.01
N ASN A 13 11.57 2.94 14.31
CA ASN A 13 11.66 2.36 12.98
C ASN A 13 12.20 3.36 11.96
N ASN A 14 11.80 4.63 12.02
CA ASN A 14 12.36 5.67 11.15
C ASN A 14 13.88 5.81 11.36
N ARG A 15 14.35 5.87 12.62
CA ARG A 15 15.80 5.89 12.92
C ARG A 15 16.54 4.66 12.39
N ARG A 16 15.96 3.46 12.55
CA ARG A 16 16.53 2.21 11.99
C ARG A 16 16.66 2.27 10.47
N GLU A 17 15.64 2.78 9.78
CA GLU A 17 15.63 2.93 8.32
C GLU A 17 16.61 4.00 7.83
N VAL A 18 16.78 5.10 8.56
CA VAL A 18 17.81 6.12 8.29
C VAL A 18 19.20 5.53 8.49
N ASN A 19 19.46 4.87 9.61
CA ASN A 19 20.79 4.30 9.90
C ASN A 19 21.20 3.21 8.89
N SER A 20 20.24 2.41 8.43
CA SER A 20 20.49 1.35 7.43
C SER A 20 20.50 1.84 5.98
N GLN A 21 20.14 3.11 5.73
CA GLN A 21 19.94 3.69 4.39
C GLN A 21 18.98 2.87 3.51
N LYS A 22 18.09 2.10 4.13
CA LYS A 22 17.13 1.20 3.45
C LYS A 22 15.74 1.38 4.05
N VAL A 23 14.72 1.28 3.21
CA VAL A 23 13.32 1.32 3.62
C VAL A 23 12.62 0.02 3.25
N ARG A 24 11.63 -0.37 4.06
CA ARG A 24 10.76 -1.51 3.76
C ARG A 24 9.66 -1.08 2.80
N GLY A 25 9.56 -1.76 1.66
CA GLY A 25 8.60 -1.47 0.61
C GLY A 25 7.67 -2.63 0.32
N THR A 26 6.48 -2.30 -0.18
CA THR A 26 5.53 -3.24 -0.80
C THR A 26 5.35 -2.82 -2.25
N ILE A 27 5.39 -3.77 -3.17
CA ILE A 27 5.26 -3.50 -4.60
C ILE A 27 3.78 -3.28 -4.92
N LEU A 28 3.47 -2.20 -5.64
CA LEU A 28 2.15 -1.95 -6.19
C LEU A 28 2.14 -2.26 -7.68
N ILE A 29 1.10 -2.97 -8.13
CA ILE A 29 0.97 -3.44 -9.51
C ILE A 29 -0.26 -2.78 -10.12
N PRO A 30 -0.16 -2.06 -11.25
CA PRO A 30 -1.33 -1.57 -11.95
C PRO A 30 -2.33 -2.68 -12.25
N CYS A 31 -3.62 -2.42 -12.03
CA CYS A 31 -4.69 -3.40 -12.26
C CYS A 31 -4.60 -4.02 -13.67
N ARG A 32 -4.36 -3.19 -14.70
CA ARG A 32 -4.18 -3.65 -16.08
C ARG A 32 -3.07 -4.69 -16.24
N THR A 33 -1.93 -4.49 -15.58
CA THR A 33 -0.79 -5.43 -15.59
C THR A 33 -1.12 -6.71 -14.81
N ALA A 34 -1.73 -6.55 -13.64
CA ALA A 34 -2.16 -7.69 -12.81
C ALA A 34 -3.23 -8.55 -13.50
N MET A 35 -4.09 -7.97 -14.33
CA MET A 35 -5.13 -8.68 -15.09
C MET A 35 -4.68 -9.16 -16.47
N GLY A 36 -3.45 -8.86 -16.89
CA GLY A 36 -2.92 -9.24 -18.20
C GLY A 36 -3.66 -8.54 -19.35
N GLY A 37 -4.04 -7.28 -19.16
CA GLY A 37 -4.79 -6.50 -20.14
C GLY A 37 -6.28 -6.85 -20.24
N ARG A 38 -6.76 -7.86 -19.51
CA ARG A 38 -8.18 -8.20 -19.46
C ARG A 38 -8.95 -7.15 -18.65
N PHE A 39 -10.04 -6.67 -19.23
CA PHE A 39 -10.98 -5.80 -18.54
C PHE A 39 -11.71 -6.60 -17.45
N PRO A 40 -11.68 -6.18 -16.17
CA PRO A 40 -12.54 -6.73 -15.14
C PRO A 40 -14.00 -6.81 -15.63
N LEU A 41 -14.59 -8.01 -15.60
CA LEU A 41 -15.88 -8.34 -16.23
C LEU A 41 -17.09 -7.52 -15.75
N ASN A 42 -16.93 -6.71 -14.71
CA ASN A 42 -17.97 -5.84 -14.18
C ASN A 42 -17.47 -4.39 -14.30
N GLY A 43 -17.78 -3.73 -15.42
CA GLY A 43 -17.38 -2.36 -15.74
C GLY A 43 -17.61 -1.36 -14.62
N THR A 44 -16.59 -1.22 -13.76
CA THR A 44 -16.54 -0.23 -12.70
C THR A 44 -15.40 0.73 -13.01
N TYR A 45 -15.73 2.02 -12.88
CA TYR A 45 -14.96 3.22 -13.22
C TYR A 45 -13.52 3.29 -12.68
N PHE A 46 -13.13 2.37 -11.78
CA PHE A 46 -11.89 2.44 -11.01
C PHE A 46 -10.63 1.93 -11.74
N GLN A 47 -10.74 1.42 -12.97
CA GLN A 47 -9.63 0.66 -13.57
C GLN A 47 -8.36 1.48 -13.87
N THR A 48 -8.47 2.78 -14.17
CA THR A 48 -7.30 3.58 -14.56
C THR A 48 -6.36 3.82 -13.39
N ASN A 49 -6.91 4.07 -12.19
CA ASN A 49 -6.13 4.46 -11.02
C ASN A 49 -6.08 3.35 -9.96
N GLU A 50 -6.60 2.16 -10.26
CA GLU A 50 -6.53 1.02 -9.35
C GLU A 50 -5.17 0.30 -9.46
N VAL A 51 -4.55 0.10 -8.31
CA VAL A 51 -3.33 -0.69 -8.13
C VAL A 51 -3.56 -1.78 -7.09
N PHE A 52 -2.91 -2.92 -7.25
CA PHE A 52 -2.95 -4.01 -6.27
C PHE A 52 -1.66 -4.08 -5.49
N ALA A 53 -1.76 -4.34 -4.20
CA ALA A 53 -0.59 -4.63 -3.38
C ALA A 53 -0.12 -6.06 -3.64
N ASP A 54 1.10 -6.24 -4.10
CA ASP A 54 1.68 -7.57 -4.27
C ASP A 54 1.68 -8.31 -2.92
N HIS A 55 1.01 -9.46 -2.86
CA HIS A 55 0.79 -10.17 -1.60
C HIS A 55 2.11 -10.64 -0.96
N GLY A 56 3.05 -11.11 -1.79
CA GLY A 56 4.35 -11.58 -1.33
C GLY A 56 5.16 -10.48 -0.64
N SER A 57 5.32 -9.33 -1.29
CA SER A 57 6.00 -8.16 -0.72
C SER A 57 5.17 -7.39 0.31
N SER A 58 3.87 -7.66 0.43
CA SER A 58 3.05 -7.13 1.53
C SER A 58 3.32 -7.88 2.83
N VAL A 59 3.43 -9.21 2.76
CA VAL A 59 3.72 -10.11 3.89
C VAL A 59 5.21 -10.10 4.24
N LYS A 60 6.09 -10.06 3.23
CA LYS A 60 7.54 -9.96 3.41
C LYS A 60 8.07 -8.74 2.68
N PRO A 61 8.09 -7.55 3.32
CA PRO A 61 8.55 -6.32 2.70
C PRO A 61 9.93 -6.44 2.07
N ILE A 62 10.10 -5.81 0.91
CA ILE A 62 11.40 -5.71 0.26
C ILE A 62 12.21 -4.58 0.89
N TYR A 63 13.53 -4.74 0.99
CA TYR A 63 14.42 -3.67 1.48
C TYR A 63 14.99 -2.91 0.30
N VAL A 64 14.64 -1.63 0.19
CA VAL A 64 15.01 -0.77 -0.93
C VAL A 64 15.99 0.30 -0.46
N PRO A 65 17.16 0.48 -1.10
CA PRO A 65 18.06 1.60 -0.81
C PRO A 65 17.35 2.94 -0.98
N ARG A 66 17.52 3.87 -0.04
CA ARG A 66 16.85 5.18 -0.10
C ARG A 66 17.29 6.00 -1.33
N GLU A 67 18.55 5.89 -1.69
CA GLU A 67 19.14 6.54 -2.87
C GLU A 67 18.47 6.13 -4.19
N SER A 68 17.99 4.87 -4.30
CA SER A 68 17.41 4.37 -5.55
C SER A 68 15.97 4.86 -5.78
N ILE A 69 15.32 5.39 -4.74
CA ILE A 69 13.93 5.88 -4.82
C ILE A 69 13.81 7.39 -4.60
N GLY A 70 14.85 8.06 -4.14
CA GLY A 70 14.82 9.48 -3.80
C GLY A 70 14.49 10.41 -4.98
N SER A 71 14.93 10.06 -6.19
CA SER A 71 14.70 10.83 -7.42
C SER A 71 13.44 10.40 -8.18
N LEU A 72 12.74 9.36 -7.74
CA LEU A 72 11.55 8.85 -8.41
C LEU A 72 10.34 9.76 -8.17
N ARG A 73 9.44 9.80 -9.16
CA ARG A 73 8.16 10.50 -9.02
C ARG A 73 7.34 9.87 -7.90
N ARG A 74 6.74 10.71 -7.07
CA ARG A 74 5.86 10.31 -5.97
C ARG A 74 4.41 10.46 -6.38
N ALA A 75 3.59 9.49 -6.00
CA ALA A 75 2.16 9.53 -6.17
C ALA A 75 1.48 9.12 -4.87
N ILE A 76 0.29 9.66 -4.62
CA ILE A 76 -0.52 9.30 -3.45
C ILE A 76 -1.27 8.00 -3.77
N VAL A 77 -1.34 7.11 -2.79
CA VAL A 77 -2.12 5.87 -2.88
C VAL A 77 -3.03 5.79 -1.66
N TYR A 78 -4.33 5.65 -1.90
CA TYR A 78 -5.33 5.47 -0.86
C TYR A 78 -5.58 3.98 -0.62
N PHE A 79 -5.30 3.51 0.59
CA PHE A 79 -5.51 2.12 1.00
C PHE A 79 -6.77 1.96 1.83
N GLY A 80 -7.54 0.90 1.56
CA GLY A 80 -8.80 0.64 2.25
C GLY A 80 -9.30 -0.78 2.02
N SER A 81 -10.34 -1.19 2.74
CA SER A 81 -11.04 -2.45 2.45
C SER A 81 -12.02 -2.32 1.26
N SER A 82 -12.38 -1.10 0.90
CA SER A 82 -13.21 -0.73 -0.25
C SER A 82 -12.90 0.71 -0.67
N ALA A 83 -13.36 1.13 -1.86
CA ALA A 83 -13.19 2.52 -2.30
C ALA A 83 -13.85 3.50 -1.32
N SER A 84 -15.06 3.19 -0.83
CA SER A 84 -15.74 4.01 0.18
C SER A 84 -14.94 4.10 1.49
N ALA A 85 -14.24 3.04 1.89
CA ALA A 85 -13.38 3.06 3.07
C ALA A 85 -12.10 3.89 2.86
N CYS A 86 -11.56 3.94 1.64
CA CYS A 86 -10.41 4.79 1.29
C CYS A 86 -10.72 6.29 1.43
N PHE A 87 -11.96 6.68 1.13
CA PHE A 87 -12.39 8.07 1.01
C PHE A 87 -13.40 8.49 2.09
N GLY A 88 -13.70 7.61 3.04
CA GLY A 88 -14.69 7.86 4.08
C GLY A 88 -14.29 9.04 4.95
N GLY A 89 -15.20 10.01 5.12
CA GLY A 89 -14.99 11.21 5.92
C GLY A 89 -14.18 12.31 5.23
N LEU A 90 -13.80 12.15 3.96
CA LEU A 90 -13.20 13.22 3.16
C LEU A 90 -14.28 14.09 2.51
N SER A 91 -13.94 15.36 2.26
CA SER A 91 -14.80 16.26 1.48
C SER A 91 -14.86 15.84 0.02
N VAL A 92 -15.89 16.29 -0.70
CA VAL A 92 -16.05 15.97 -2.13
C VAL A 92 -14.85 16.45 -2.95
N GLU A 93 -14.29 17.61 -2.63
CA GLU A 93 -13.12 18.19 -3.28
C GLU A 93 -11.87 17.32 -3.05
N ALA A 94 -11.67 16.84 -1.82
CA ALA A 94 -10.55 15.95 -1.49
C ALA A 94 -10.68 14.60 -2.21
N ILE A 95 -11.90 14.09 -2.34
CA ILE A 95 -12.18 12.87 -3.11
C ILE A 95 -11.85 13.08 -4.58
N GLN A 96 -12.35 14.15 -5.20
CA GLN A 96 -12.09 14.48 -6.60
C GLN A 96 -10.58 14.64 -6.88
N TYR A 97 -9.89 15.38 -6.02
CA TYR A 97 -8.44 15.56 -6.12
C TYR A 97 -7.70 14.22 -6.01
N GLY A 98 -8.10 13.35 -5.08
CA GLY A 98 -7.54 12.01 -4.91
C GLY A 98 -7.76 11.13 -6.13
N PHE A 99 -8.91 11.24 -6.79
CA PHE A 99 -9.18 10.55 -8.06
C PHE A 99 -8.34 11.09 -9.21
N TRP A 100 -8.08 12.38 -9.29
CA TRP A 100 -7.30 12.96 -10.40
C TRP A 100 -5.81 12.72 -10.30
N THR A 101 -5.27 12.67 -9.08
CA THR A 101 -3.82 12.70 -8.86
C THR A 101 -3.27 11.43 -8.22
N GLY A 102 -4.15 10.60 -7.66
CA GLY A 102 -3.77 9.45 -6.86
C GLY A 102 -4.21 8.11 -7.43
N TYR A 103 -3.82 7.07 -6.71
CA TYR A 103 -4.20 5.69 -6.97
C TYR A 103 -5.00 5.11 -5.81
N VAL A 104 -5.76 4.06 -6.06
CA VAL A 104 -6.57 3.36 -5.05
C VAL A 104 -6.11 1.91 -4.96
N CYS A 105 -5.92 1.42 -3.74
CA CYS A 105 -5.57 0.04 -3.46
C CYS A 105 -6.50 -0.57 -2.41
N VAL A 106 -7.41 -1.42 -2.88
CA VAL A 106 -8.42 -2.08 -2.01
C VAL A 106 -8.20 -3.57 -1.85
N ARG A 107 -7.25 -4.15 -2.59
CA ARG A 107 -6.98 -5.59 -2.59
C ARG A 107 -5.51 -5.90 -2.81
N GLY A 108 -5.11 -7.05 -2.27
CA GLY A 108 -3.84 -7.68 -2.58
C GLY A 108 -3.92 -8.53 -3.85
N PHE A 109 -2.77 -8.83 -4.43
CA PHE A 109 -2.66 -9.69 -5.61
C PHE A 109 -1.47 -10.63 -5.45
N ASP A 110 -1.74 -11.92 -5.56
CA ASP A 110 -0.67 -12.92 -5.55
C ASP A 110 -0.18 -13.14 -6.98
N ARG A 111 1.05 -12.66 -7.25
CA ARG A 111 1.67 -12.79 -8.58
C ARG A 111 1.88 -14.24 -9.01
N LYS A 112 2.11 -15.18 -8.07
CA LYS A 112 2.39 -16.59 -8.38
C LYS A 112 1.12 -17.29 -8.83
N THR A 113 0.04 -17.12 -8.07
CA THR A 113 -1.25 -17.77 -8.36
C THR A 113 -2.15 -16.95 -9.26
N ARG A 114 -1.82 -15.67 -9.51
CA ARG A 114 -2.60 -14.68 -10.26
C ARG A 114 -3.99 -14.45 -9.68
N LYS A 115 -4.17 -14.69 -8.38
CA LYS A 115 -5.45 -14.55 -7.67
C LYS A 115 -5.49 -13.29 -6.82
N SER A 116 -6.70 -12.72 -6.70
CA SER A 116 -6.99 -11.66 -5.73
C SER A 116 -6.81 -12.18 -4.30
N LYS A 117 -6.32 -11.32 -3.41
CA LYS A 117 -6.14 -11.58 -1.98
C LYS A 117 -6.70 -10.40 -1.18
N ALA A 118 -7.07 -10.66 0.08
CA ALA A 118 -7.35 -9.59 1.01
C ALA A 118 -6.11 -8.71 1.18
N LEU A 119 -6.32 -7.39 1.29
CA LEU A 119 -5.25 -6.46 1.59
C LEU A 119 -4.72 -6.71 3.01
N VAL A 120 -3.40 -6.69 3.19
CA VAL A 120 -2.80 -6.89 4.52
C VAL A 120 -3.24 -5.78 5.48
N LYS A 121 -3.64 -6.15 6.70
CA LYS A 121 -4.19 -5.23 7.71
C LYS A 121 -3.26 -4.07 8.02
N ARG A 122 -1.94 -4.29 8.01
CA ARG A 122 -0.92 -3.26 8.20
C ARG A 122 -1.13 -2.02 7.32
N LEU A 123 -1.60 -2.21 6.08
CA LEU A 123 -1.72 -1.16 5.06
C LEU A 123 -2.99 -0.29 5.21
N HIS A 124 -4.06 -0.79 5.84
CA HIS A 124 -5.36 -0.11 5.80
C HIS A 124 -6.16 -0.14 7.11
N SER A 125 -5.79 -1.00 8.08
CA SER A 125 -6.49 -1.03 9.36
C SER A 125 -6.05 0.14 10.25
N PRO A 126 -6.95 0.73 11.05
CA PRO A 126 -6.56 1.72 12.06
C PRO A 126 -5.77 1.04 13.19
N PRO A 127 -4.95 1.80 13.96
CA PRO A 127 -4.17 1.24 15.08
C PRO A 127 -5.00 0.42 16.07
N SER A 128 -6.24 0.85 16.35
CA SER A 128 -7.17 0.15 17.25
C SER A 128 -7.61 -1.25 16.79
N LYS A 129 -7.41 -1.59 15.50
CA LYS A 129 -7.79 -2.89 14.91
C LYS A 129 -6.59 -3.74 14.50
N LYS A 130 -5.35 -3.30 14.76
CA LYS A 130 -4.14 -4.06 14.45
C LYS A 130 -3.73 -4.91 15.65
N LYS A 131 -3.38 -6.18 15.39
CA LYS A 131 -2.72 -7.07 16.36
C LYS A 131 -1.21 -7.00 16.19
N GLU A 132 -0.44 -7.42 17.19
CA GLU A 132 1.03 -7.42 17.12
C GLU A 132 1.57 -8.22 15.91
N ALA A 133 0.92 -9.34 15.58
CA ALA A 133 1.21 -10.14 14.38
C ALA A 133 0.93 -9.43 13.04
N ASP A 134 0.18 -8.32 13.02
CA ASP A 134 -0.06 -7.53 11.79
C ASP A 134 1.09 -6.56 11.49
N TYR A 135 2.11 -6.47 12.35
CA TYR A 135 3.27 -5.59 12.19
C TYR A 135 4.57 -6.33 11.82
N GLU A 136 4.57 -7.66 11.92
CA GLU A 136 5.66 -8.52 11.41
C GLU A 136 5.52 -8.74 9.89
#